data_AF-A0A927N3X4-F1
#
_entry.id   AF-A0A927N3X4-F1
#
_cell.length_a   1.000
_cell.length_b   1.000
_cell.length_c   1.000
_cell.angle_alpha   90.00
_cell.angle_beta   90.00
_cell.angle_gamma   90.00
#
_symmetry.space_group_name_H-M   'P 1'
#
loop_
_entity.id
_entity.type
_entity.pdbx_description
1 polymer ?
#
loop_
_entity_poly.entity_id
_entity_poly.type
_entity_poly.pdbx_seq_one_letter_code
_entity_poly.pdbx_strand_id
1 'polypeptide(L)'
;MRTVTWTGTLTAASSIAHGGETRGTITLLRRELVATPDGALVHVPIVSGNTLRGRLRRLGEELLRDAVGYEGLLHPAAAHALRGGGSLAKTSHEPLSGSRLQRLRELVPQIGVFGAAGGGTIINGALDVGKVVPHVHETRHITGVDTQRSAFTATQLEGYTRQDDTGGHDFAGVIGGVNSDAQMLFDDAGRPTPVVRGGNQMLFHLETFPVGTVFSTWLRLRRPSPLEVAFFRDVLTGFTVDGRLGGRVGIGHGMVMVDLQPYAALTVDIDWREFVADHRDDILDCWRVWHDREHGGDAGPGLPGRGDRAGGAVGDRPRWAAGV
;
A
#
# COMPACT_ATOMS: atom_id res chain seq x y z
N MET A 1 -23.55 20.65 -0.05
CA MET A 1 -22.86 19.52 0.61
C MET A 1 -21.54 20.00 1.18
N ARG A 2 -21.31 19.76 2.47
CA ARG A 2 -20.19 20.33 3.22
C ARG A 2 -18.93 19.46 3.06
N THR A 3 -17.80 20.10 2.76
CA THR A 3 -16.48 19.49 2.82
C THR A 3 -16.01 19.47 4.27
N VAL A 4 -15.33 18.41 4.67
CA VAL A 4 -14.78 18.26 6.02
C VAL A 4 -13.27 18.25 5.94
N THR A 5 -12.60 19.04 6.76
CA THR A 5 -11.13 19.16 6.77
C THR A 5 -10.60 19.01 8.19
N TRP A 6 -9.51 18.27 8.33
CA TRP A 6 -8.68 18.22 9.52
C TRP A 6 -7.31 18.81 9.20
N THR A 7 -6.76 19.57 10.11
CA THR A 7 -5.43 20.17 10.00
C THR A 7 -4.70 20.04 11.31
N GLY A 8 -3.38 19.92 11.26
CA GLY A 8 -2.58 19.92 12.47
C GLY A 8 -1.19 19.34 12.23
N THR A 9 -0.64 18.72 13.26
CA THR A 9 0.74 18.29 13.28
C THR A 9 0.92 16.80 13.56
N LEU A 10 2.02 16.27 13.06
CA LEU A 10 2.55 14.96 13.42
C LEU A 10 3.94 15.20 14.02
N THR A 11 4.23 14.68 15.21
CA THR A 11 5.55 14.81 15.84
C THR A 11 6.22 13.44 15.90
N ALA A 12 7.41 13.31 15.33
CA ALA A 12 8.18 12.06 15.35
C ALA A 12 8.52 11.64 16.79
N ALA A 13 7.95 10.52 17.25
CA ALA A 13 8.33 9.87 18.51
C ALA A 13 9.43 8.81 18.31
N SER A 14 9.71 8.47 17.05
CA SER A 14 10.85 7.65 16.61
C SER A 14 11.32 8.19 15.26
N SER A 15 12.50 7.78 14.79
CA SER A 15 13.01 8.19 13.48
C SER A 15 12.03 7.87 12.35
N ILE A 16 11.85 8.80 11.40
CA ILE A 16 10.94 8.62 10.26
C ILE A 16 11.75 8.34 8.99
N ALA A 17 11.58 7.12 8.44
CA ALA A 17 12.16 6.74 7.16
C ALA A 17 11.13 6.91 6.03
N HIS A 18 11.49 7.63 4.97
CA HIS A 18 10.70 7.72 3.75
C HIS A 18 11.64 7.78 2.53
N GLY A 19 12.08 6.62 2.09
CA GLY A 19 13.09 6.50 1.05
C GLY A 19 12.64 7.09 -0.28
N GLY A 20 13.54 7.83 -0.93
CA GLY A 20 13.45 8.24 -2.32
C GLY A 20 14.47 7.46 -3.15
N GLU A 21 15.62 8.07 -3.38
CA GLU A 21 16.72 7.48 -4.16
C GLU A 21 17.65 6.65 -3.26
N THR A 22 18.19 5.55 -3.79
CA THR A 22 19.27 4.78 -3.14
C THR A 22 20.55 4.95 -3.94
N ARG A 23 21.63 5.35 -3.26
CA ARG A 23 22.97 5.54 -3.82
C ARG A 23 23.94 4.61 -3.11
N GLY A 24 24.44 3.60 -3.82
CA GLY A 24 25.24 2.54 -3.21
C GLY A 24 24.43 1.83 -2.11
N THR A 25 24.92 1.86 -0.88
CA THR A 25 24.25 1.27 0.28
C THR A 25 23.46 2.27 1.12
N ILE A 26 23.32 3.53 0.65
CA ILE A 26 22.62 4.59 1.37
C ILE A 26 21.28 4.89 0.70
N THR A 27 20.18 4.70 1.41
CA THR A 27 18.85 5.16 0.97
C THR A 27 18.57 6.54 1.55
N LEU A 28 18.46 7.55 0.69
CA LEU A 28 18.18 8.92 1.09
C LEU A 28 16.67 9.17 1.24
N LEU A 29 16.32 10.17 2.05
CA LEU A 29 14.94 10.64 2.15
C LEU A 29 14.46 11.17 0.81
N ARG A 30 13.20 10.88 0.49
CA ARG A 30 12.52 11.48 -0.65
C ARG A 30 12.47 13.00 -0.47
N ARG A 31 13.01 13.71 -1.45
CA ARG A 31 13.03 15.18 -1.51
C ARG A 31 12.11 15.69 -2.59
N GLU A 32 11.63 16.91 -2.40
CA GLU A 32 10.92 17.69 -3.41
C GLU A 32 11.57 19.04 -3.56
N LEU A 33 11.41 19.63 -4.75
CA LEU A 33 11.86 21.00 -5.00
C LEU A 33 10.82 21.96 -4.42
N VAL A 34 11.25 22.83 -3.50
CA VAL A 34 10.43 23.85 -2.84
C VAL A 34 10.94 25.21 -3.26
N ALA A 35 10.03 26.06 -3.75
CA ALA A 35 10.33 27.46 -4.04
C ALA A 35 10.24 28.26 -2.74
N THR A 36 11.30 28.96 -2.38
CA THR A 36 11.33 29.86 -1.23
C THR A 36 10.70 31.22 -1.59
N PRO A 37 10.31 32.05 -0.60
CA PRO A 37 9.67 33.35 -0.88
C PRO A 37 10.51 34.33 -1.71
N ASP A 38 11.84 34.18 -1.70
CA ASP A 38 12.82 34.91 -2.51
C ASP A 38 13.05 34.30 -3.91
N GLY A 39 12.35 33.21 -4.24
CA GLY A 39 12.38 32.58 -5.57
C GLY A 39 13.45 31.50 -5.75
N ALA A 40 14.28 31.23 -4.75
CA ALA A 40 15.24 30.13 -4.82
C ALA A 40 14.54 28.77 -4.77
N LEU A 41 15.13 27.76 -5.42
CA LEU A 41 14.60 26.41 -5.45
C LEU A 41 15.48 25.50 -4.59
N VAL A 42 14.92 24.91 -3.54
CA VAL A 42 15.66 24.09 -2.57
C VAL A 42 15.05 22.70 -2.48
N HIS A 43 15.89 21.67 -2.47
CA HIS A 43 15.45 20.30 -2.24
C HIS A 43 15.21 20.05 -0.74
N VAL A 44 13.94 19.87 -0.37
CA VAL A 44 13.53 19.62 1.02
C VAL A 44 13.04 18.18 1.15
N PRO A 45 13.48 17.41 2.15
CA PRO A 45 12.91 16.10 2.42
C PRO A 45 11.46 16.27 2.87
N ILE A 46 10.52 15.59 2.21
CA ILE A 46 9.08 15.70 2.49
C ILE A 46 8.45 14.31 2.45
N VAL A 47 7.67 13.98 3.47
CA VAL A 47 6.90 12.73 3.47
C VAL A 47 5.68 12.88 2.58
N SER A 48 5.52 11.98 1.61
CA SER A 48 4.43 12.06 0.65
C SER A 48 3.07 11.85 1.32
N GLY A 49 2.04 12.57 0.84
CA GLY A 49 0.66 12.35 1.28
C GLY A 49 0.17 10.93 1.00
N ASN A 50 0.72 10.25 -0.02
CA ASN A 50 0.40 8.85 -0.31
C ASN A 50 0.82 7.91 0.82
N THR A 51 1.94 8.20 1.50
CA THR A 51 2.38 7.40 2.64
C THR A 51 1.38 7.49 3.80
N LEU A 52 0.95 8.71 4.16
CA LEU A 52 -0.08 8.91 5.19
C LEU A 52 -1.41 8.28 4.77
N ARG A 53 -1.85 8.54 3.53
CA ARG A 53 -3.05 7.94 2.95
C ARG A 53 -3.05 6.42 3.04
N GLY A 54 -1.95 5.77 2.66
CA GLY A 54 -1.83 4.32 2.69
C GLY A 54 -1.81 3.75 4.11
N ARG A 55 -1.41 4.52 5.12
CA ARG A 55 -1.50 4.11 6.53
C ARG A 55 -2.95 4.17 7.02
N LEU A 56 -3.62 5.30 6.78
CA LEU A 56 -5.04 5.46 7.09
C LEU A 56 -5.91 4.42 6.38
N ARG A 57 -5.59 4.09 5.12
CA ARG A 57 -6.31 3.07 4.34
C ARG A 57 -6.23 1.68 4.99
N ARG A 58 -5.04 1.25 5.40
CA ARG A 58 -4.83 -0.07 6.02
C ARG A 58 -5.56 -0.19 7.35
N LEU A 59 -5.51 0.87 8.15
CA LEU A 59 -6.28 0.93 9.39
C LEU A 59 -7.78 0.87 9.12
N GLY A 60 -8.29 1.61 8.11
CA GLY A 60 -9.69 1.53 7.73
C GLY A 60 -10.11 0.16 7.19
N GLU A 61 -9.24 -0.52 6.46
CA GLU A 61 -9.50 -1.90 6.01
C GLU A 61 -9.55 -2.87 7.20
N GLU A 62 -8.65 -2.75 8.16
CA GLU A 62 -8.65 -3.56 9.40
C GLU A 62 -9.95 -3.34 10.19
N LEU A 63 -10.35 -2.08 10.40
CA LEU A 63 -11.62 -1.77 11.07
C LEU A 63 -12.83 -2.35 10.34
N LEU A 64 -12.86 -2.23 9.00
CA LEU A 64 -13.94 -2.76 8.18
C LEU A 64 -13.96 -4.29 8.19
N ARG A 65 -12.80 -4.93 8.13
CA ARG A 65 -12.64 -6.39 8.21
C ARG A 65 -13.22 -6.92 9.50
N ASP A 66 -12.90 -6.27 10.61
CA ASP A 66 -13.36 -6.68 11.92
C ASP A 66 -14.88 -6.47 12.08
N ALA A 67 -15.44 -5.40 11.50
CA ALA A 67 -16.88 -5.12 11.55
C ALA A 67 -17.72 -6.06 10.66
N VAL A 68 -17.22 -6.40 9.46
CA VAL A 68 -17.94 -7.27 8.50
C VAL A 68 -17.64 -8.76 8.74
N GLY A 69 -16.49 -9.08 9.32
CA GLY A 69 -16.05 -10.47 9.53
C GLY A 69 -15.81 -11.22 8.20
N TYR A 70 -15.00 -10.63 7.32
CA TYR A 70 -14.69 -11.20 5.99
C TYR A 70 -13.32 -11.90 5.89
N GLU A 71 -12.64 -12.13 7.01
CA GLU A 71 -11.33 -12.79 7.00
C GLU A 71 -11.41 -14.17 6.31
N GLY A 72 -10.52 -14.39 5.33
CA GLY A 72 -10.50 -15.60 4.52
C GLY A 72 -11.64 -15.73 3.48
N LEU A 73 -12.58 -14.77 3.42
CA LEU A 73 -13.73 -14.82 2.51
C LEU A 73 -13.53 -14.01 1.23
N LEU A 74 -12.63 -13.03 1.23
CA LEU A 74 -12.38 -12.17 0.07
C LEU A 74 -11.41 -12.81 -0.92
N HIS A 75 -11.69 -12.61 -2.21
CA HIS A 75 -10.72 -12.88 -3.25
C HIS A 75 -9.47 -11.98 -3.11
N PRO A 76 -8.23 -12.45 -3.39
CA PRO A 76 -7.02 -11.67 -3.25
C PRO A 76 -7.05 -10.29 -3.92
N ALA A 77 -7.68 -10.18 -5.09
CA ALA A 77 -7.82 -8.88 -5.77
C ALA A 77 -8.65 -7.87 -4.99
N ALA A 78 -9.78 -8.31 -4.42
CA ALA A 78 -10.63 -7.46 -3.58
C ALA A 78 -9.90 -7.07 -2.28
N ALA A 79 -9.18 -8.02 -1.66
CA ALA A 79 -8.35 -7.75 -0.50
C ALA A 79 -7.24 -6.71 -0.81
N HIS A 80 -6.56 -6.84 -1.96
CA HIS A 80 -5.57 -5.86 -2.41
C HIS A 80 -6.19 -4.50 -2.73
N ALA A 81 -7.39 -4.47 -3.32
CA ALA A 81 -8.15 -3.24 -3.59
C ALA A 81 -8.48 -2.48 -2.29
N LEU A 82 -8.95 -3.17 -1.26
CA LEU A 82 -9.28 -2.58 0.03
C LEU A 82 -8.06 -2.12 0.80
N ARG A 83 -7.04 -2.98 0.91
CA ARG A 83 -5.87 -2.76 1.78
C ARG A 83 -4.81 -1.85 1.14
N GLY A 84 -4.52 -2.05 -0.14
CA GLY A 84 -3.46 -1.35 -0.89
C GLY A 84 -3.97 -0.33 -1.90
N GLY A 85 -5.25 -0.41 -2.29
CA GLY A 85 -5.84 0.38 -3.38
C GLY A 85 -5.93 -0.36 -4.70
N GLY A 86 -5.38 -1.57 -4.78
CA GLY A 86 -5.49 -2.45 -5.94
C GLY A 86 -4.65 -1.98 -7.13
N SER A 87 -4.81 -2.67 -8.25
CA SER A 87 -4.10 -2.40 -9.50
C SER A 87 -5.04 -2.51 -10.67
N LEU A 88 -4.86 -1.66 -11.69
CA LEU A 88 -5.63 -1.77 -12.92
C LEU A 88 -5.06 -2.93 -13.76
N ALA A 89 -5.79 -4.03 -13.80
CA ALA A 89 -5.53 -5.12 -14.73
C ALA A 89 -6.32 -4.92 -16.02
N LYS A 90 -5.76 -5.34 -17.16
CA LYS A 90 -6.54 -5.46 -18.41
C LYS A 90 -7.56 -6.58 -18.20
N THR A 91 -8.84 -6.25 -18.23
CA THR A 91 -9.93 -7.22 -18.14
C THR A 91 -10.43 -7.57 -19.55
N SER A 92 -10.74 -8.85 -19.78
CA SER A 92 -11.44 -9.33 -20.99
C SER A 92 -12.96 -9.06 -20.93
N HIS A 93 -13.48 -8.81 -19.72
CA HIS A 93 -14.89 -8.53 -19.48
C HIS A 93 -15.19 -7.03 -19.38
N GLU A 94 -16.46 -6.69 -19.58
CA GLU A 94 -16.96 -5.33 -19.42
C GLU A 94 -16.67 -4.84 -17.98
N PRO A 95 -16.15 -3.61 -17.83
CA PRO A 95 -15.92 -3.00 -16.53
C PRO A 95 -17.18 -3.04 -15.64
N LEU A 96 -16.99 -2.86 -14.33
CA LEU A 96 -18.11 -2.69 -13.40
C LEU A 96 -19.03 -1.54 -13.88
N SER A 97 -20.32 -1.81 -13.99
CA SER A 97 -21.30 -0.81 -14.43
C SER A 97 -21.44 0.33 -13.40
N GLY A 98 -21.86 1.51 -13.86
CA GLY A 98 -21.99 2.70 -13.00
C GLY A 98 -22.89 2.49 -11.78
N SER A 99 -24.03 1.78 -11.94
CA SER A 99 -24.95 1.49 -10.83
C SER A 99 -24.34 0.57 -9.78
N ARG A 100 -23.52 -0.41 -10.18
CA ARG A 100 -22.83 -1.32 -9.25
C ARG A 100 -21.72 -0.62 -8.51
N LEU A 101 -20.95 0.22 -9.21
CA LEU A 101 -19.93 1.07 -8.58
C LEU A 101 -20.56 2.01 -7.56
N GLN A 102 -21.72 2.59 -7.89
CA GLN A 102 -22.46 3.42 -6.96
C GLN A 102 -22.91 2.63 -5.73
N ARG A 103 -23.55 1.47 -5.91
CA ARG A 103 -23.99 0.61 -4.80
C ARG A 103 -22.83 0.22 -3.88
N LEU A 104 -21.67 -0.11 -4.44
CA LEU A 104 -20.48 -0.46 -3.68
C LEU A 104 -19.94 0.71 -2.85
N ARG A 105 -20.02 1.95 -3.36
CA ARG A 105 -19.67 3.16 -2.59
C ARG A 105 -20.66 3.46 -1.47
N GLU A 106 -21.95 3.18 -1.71
CA GLU A 106 -23.02 3.39 -0.72
C GLU A 106 -22.93 2.37 0.42
N LEU A 107 -22.54 1.13 0.12
CA LEU A 107 -22.42 0.06 1.12
C LEU A 107 -21.07 0.02 1.83
N VAL A 108 -19.97 0.31 1.12
CA VAL A 108 -18.61 0.10 1.63
C VAL A 108 -17.91 1.45 1.86
N PRO A 109 -17.90 1.99 3.10
CA PRO A 109 -17.31 3.29 3.37
C PRO A 109 -15.80 3.35 3.11
N GLN A 110 -15.08 2.23 3.23
CA GLN A 110 -13.66 2.13 2.84
C GLN A 110 -13.44 2.52 1.38
N ILE A 111 -14.34 2.12 0.47
CA ILE A 111 -14.24 2.46 -0.96
C ILE A 111 -14.73 3.88 -1.20
N GLY A 112 -15.80 4.31 -0.52
CA GLY A 112 -16.26 5.70 -0.56
C GLY A 112 -15.15 6.70 -0.20
N VAL A 113 -14.43 6.44 0.90
CA VAL A 113 -13.34 7.28 1.41
C VAL A 113 -12.04 7.10 0.60
N PHE A 114 -11.57 5.87 0.40
CA PHE A 114 -10.24 5.61 -0.17
C PHE A 114 -10.24 5.30 -1.67
N GLY A 115 -11.40 5.10 -2.28
CA GLY A 115 -11.50 4.60 -3.65
C GLY A 115 -10.98 3.17 -3.77
N ALA A 116 -10.74 2.72 -4.99
CA ALA A 116 -10.03 1.48 -5.33
C ALA A 116 -9.76 1.41 -6.83
N ALA A 117 -8.84 0.55 -7.24
CA ALA A 117 -8.66 0.12 -8.62
C ALA A 117 -8.82 -1.40 -8.71
N GLY A 118 -9.59 -1.87 -9.68
CA GLY A 118 -9.77 -3.29 -9.99
C GLY A 118 -11.07 -3.53 -10.76
N GLY A 119 -11.27 -4.74 -11.28
CA GLY A 119 -12.42 -5.04 -12.14
C GLY A 119 -12.50 -4.13 -13.39
N GLY A 120 -11.34 -3.72 -13.91
CA GLY A 120 -11.20 -2.90 -15.13
C GLY A 120 -11.51 -1.40 -14.95
N THR A 121 -11.72 -0.90 -13.74
CA THR A 121 -12.08 0.51 -13.49
C THR A 121 -11.41 1.11 -12.26
N ILE A 122 -11.35 2.44 -12.22
CA ILE A 122 -10.89 3.23 -11.07
C ILE A 122 -12.10 3.85 -10.37
N ILE A 123 -12.23 3.56 -9.08
CA ILE A 123 -13.23 4.12 -8.19
C ILE A 123 -12.58 5.26 -7.41
N ASN A 124 -13.07 6.49 -7.60
CA ASN A 124 -12.52 7.67 -6.95
C ASN A 124 -12.92 7.75 -5.47
N GLY A 125 -11.98 7.85 -4.55
CA GLY A 125 -12.28 8.13 -3.14
C GLY A 125 -12.65 9.59 -2.88
N ALA A 126 -13.28 9.85 -1.74
CA ALA A 126 -13.59 11.20 -1.24
C ALA A 126 -12.42 11.86 -0.49
N LEU A 127 -11.44 11.08 0.00
CA LEU A 127 -10.33 11.59 0.81
C LEU A 127 -9.18 12.18 -0.03
N ASP A 128 -8.89 13.45 0.19
CA ASP A 128 -7.66 14.11 -0.20
C ASP A 128 -6.72 14.20 1.01
N VAL A 129 -5.41 14.01 0.77
CA VAL A 129 -4.39 14.01 1.82
C VAL A 129 -3.27 14.96 1.42
N GLY A 130 -3.00 15.93 2.29
CA GLY A 130 -1.87 16.83 2.16
C GLY A 130 -0.53 16.10 2.31
N LYS A 131 0.55 16.73 1.84
CA LYS A 131 1.90 16.27 2.18
C LYS A 131 2.11 16.39 3.68
N VAL A 132 3.06 15.62 4.20
CA VAL A 132 3.51 15.74 5.59
C VAL A 132 4.82 16.52 5.56
N VAL A 133 4.70 17.82 5.80
CA VAL A 133 5.75 18.82 5.53
C VAL A 133 6.49 19.13 6.82
N PRO A 134 7.81 18.92 6.90
CA PRO A 134 8.57 19.17 8.12
C PRO A 134 8.62 20.66 8.44
N HIS A 135 8.74 21.00 9.71
CA HIS A 135 8.97 22.37 10.19
C HIS A 135 10.46 22.70 10.08
N VAL A 136 10.85 23.21 8.91
CA VAL A 136 12.21 23.68 8.61
C VAL A 136 12.14 25.06 7.96
N HIS A 137 13.27 25.76 7.92
CA HIS A 137 13.35 27.14 7.48
C HIS A 137 12.80 27.33 6.05
N GLU A 138 13.09 26.38 5.17
CA GLU A 138 12.70 26.37 3.76
C GLU A 138 11.18 26.19 3.57
N THR A 139 10.47 25.62 4.56
CA THR A 139 9.04 25.34 4.51
C THR A 139 8.20 26.26 5.41
N ARG A 140 8.80 27.28 6.04
CA ARG A 140 8.09 28.23 6.92
C ARG A 140 6.85 28.84 6.28
N HIS A 141 6.94 29.17 4.99
CA HIS A 141 5.86 29.81 4.22
C HIS A 141 4.73 28.83 3.84
N ILE A 142 4.99 27.52 3.90
CA ILE A 142 3.99 26.46 3.67
C ILE A 142 3.33 26.08 4.99
N THR A 143 4.13 25.93 6.05
CA THR A 143 3.69 25.42 7.36
C THR A 143 3.13 26.50 8.27
N GLY A 144 3.49 27.77 8.03
CA GLY A 144 3.18 28.91 8.90
C GLY A 144 4.01 28.96 10.18
N VAL A 145 5.00 28.08 10.34
CA VAL A 145 5.82 27.96 11.55
C VAL A 145 7.18 28.61 11.31
N ASP A 146 7.56 29.55 12.18
CA ASP A 146 8.87 30.17 12.13
C ASP A 146 9.94 29.29 12.78
N THR A 147 11.04 29.07 12.06
CA THR A 147 12.16 28.24 12.51
C THR A 147 13.45 28.58 11.76
N GLN A 148 14.57 28.46 12.46
CA GLN A 148 15.91 28.66 11.92
C GLN A 148 16.59 27.33 11.53
N ARG A 149 15.95 26.18 11.81
CA ARG A 149 16.50 24.86 11.46
C ARG A 149 16.38 24.63 9.96
N SER A 150 17.50 24.46 9.28
CA SER A 150 17.51 24.13 7.85
C SER A 150 17.21 22.66 7.59
N ALA A 151 16.57 22.38 6.45
CA ALA A 151 16.39 21.04 5.90
C ALA A 151 17.70 20.23 5.81
N PHE A 152 18.85 20.88 5.62
CA PHE A 152 20.16 20.23 5.52
C PHE A 152 20.65 19.63 6.84
N THR A 153 20.25 20.21 7.98
CA THR A 153 20.64 19.74 9.32
C THR A 153 19.49 19.05 10.05
N ALA A 154 18.33 18.91 9.40
CA ALA A 154 17.12 18.31 9.95
C ALA A 154 17.01 16.80 9.69
N THR A 155 18.08 16.17 9.17
CA THR A 155 18.12 14.73 8.85
C THR A 155 19.35 14.08 9.47
N GLN A 156 19.32 12.75 9.58
CA GLN A 156 20.44 11.95 10.08
C GLN A 156 20.62 10.70 9.21
N LEU A 157 21.80 10.07 9.28
CA LEU A 157 22.06 8.76 8.69
C LEU A 157 22.12 7.71 9.80
N GLU A 158 21.24 6.72 9.72
CA GLU A 158 21.24 5.56 10.61
C GLU A 158 21.84 4.36 9.87
N GLY A 159 22.81 3.69 10.50
CA GLY A 159 23.49 2.51 9.95
C GLY A 159 22.86 1.20 10.43
N TYR A 160 22.72 0.24 9.53
CA TYR A 160 22.16 -1.07 9.79
C TYR A 160 23.01 -2.14 9.14
N THR A 161 23.02 -3.31 9.77
CA THR A 161 23.68 -4.49 9.22
C THR A 161 22.64 -5.54 8.92
N ARG A 162 22.59 -6.02 7.67
CA ARG A 162 21.86 -7.24 7.36
C ARG A 162 22.78 -8.41 7.63
N GLN A 163 22.46 -9.19 8.66
CA GLN A 163 23.15 -10.43 8.94
C GLN A 163 22.67 -11.52 7.98
N ASP A 164 23.61 -12.33 7.50
CA ASP A 164 23.34 -13.51 6.68
C ASP A 164 23.43 -14.74 7.60
N ASP A 165 22.28 -15.35 7.92
CA ASP A 165 22.19 -16.44 8.90
C ASP A 165 22.40 -17.83 8.27
N THR A 166 22.93 -17.90 7.03
CA THR A 166 23.29 -19.15 6.35
C THR A 166 24.34 -19.99 7.09
N GLY A 167 25.01 -19.43 8.11
CA GLY A 167 25.93 -20.14 9.00
C GLY A 167 25.52 -20.14 10.49
N GLY A 168 24.31 -19.70 10.85
CA GLY A 168 23.84 -19.68 12.24
C GLY A 168 23.53 -21.08 12.79
N HIS A 169 23.74 -21.29 14.09
CA HIS A 169 23.47 -22.58 14.77
C HIS A 169 22.02 -23.08 14.56
N ASP A 170 21.06 -22.17 14.36
CA ASP A 170 19.64 -22.48 14.15
C ASP A 170 19.31 -23.02 12.75
N PHE A 171 20.19 -22.86 11.76
CA PHE A 171 19.98 -23.31 10.37
C PHE A 171 20.85 -24.51 9.96
N ALA A 172 21.72 -24.98 10.86
CA ALA A 172 22.66 -26.08 10.60
C ALA A 172 22.00 -27.41 10.17
N GLY A 173 20.68 -27.56 10.38
CA GLY A 173 19.91 -28.75 9.99
C GLY A 173 18.84 -28.54 8.92
N VAL A 174 18.58 -27.30 8.47
CA VAL A 174 17.48 -26.99 7.52
C VAL A 174 18.00 -26.83 6.10
N ILE A 175 19.21 -26.29 5.94
CA ILE A 175 19.89 -26.22 4.66
C ILE A 175 20.74 -27.49 4.56
N GLY A 176 20.23 -28.51 3.87
CA GLY A 176 20.96 -29.76 3.67
C GLY A 176 22.36 -29.49 3.10
N GLY A 177 23.37 -29.73 3.92
CA GLY A 177 24.79 -29.86 3.55
C GLY A 177 25.28 -28.89 2.47
N VAL A 178 25.20 -27.58 2.67
CA VAL A 178 26.07 -26.67 1.92
C VAL A 178 27.38 -26.62 2.67
N ASN A 179 28.32 -27.49 2.30
CA ASN A 179 29.69 -27.39 2.77
C ASN A 179 30.18 -25.95 2.53
N SER A 180 30.51 -25.25 3.60
CA SER A 180 31.18 -23.94 3.57
C SER A 180 32.65 -24.07 3.14
N ASP A 181 32.96 -25.02 2.27
CA ASP A 181 34.30 -25.23 1.76
C ASP A 181 34.55 -24.20 0.67
N ALA A 182 35.55 -23.34 0.88
CA ALA A 182 36.11 -22.54 -0.19
C ALA A 182 36.56 -23.49 -1.31
N GLN A 183 35.82 -23.48 -2.43
CA GLN A 183 36.18 -24.29 -3.59
C GLN A 183 37.12 -23.50 -4.49
N MET A 184 38.22 -24.15 -4.88
CA MET A 184 39.11 -23.65 -5.92
C MET A 184 38.58 -24.18 -7.25
N LEU A 185 38.04 -23.29 -8.10
CA LEU A 185 37.72 -23.63 -9.48
C LEU A 185 38.97 -23.44 -10.32
N PHE A 186 39.32 -24.42 -11.15
CA PHE A 186 40.43 -24.31 -12.08
C PHE A 186 39.88 -24.00 -13.47
N ASP A 187 40.45 -23.01 -14.16
CA ASP A 187 40.12 -22.75 -15.57
C ASP A 187 40.68 -23.85 -16.49
N ASP A 188 40.34 -23.82 -17.77
CA ASP A 188 40.81 -24.80 -18.77
C ASP A 188 42.35 -24.79 -18.95
N ALA A 189 43.04 -23.77 -18.41
CA ALA A 189 44.50 -23.66 -18.35
C ALA A 189 45.08 -24.11 -16.99
N GLY A 190 44.26 -24.66 -16.10
CA GLY A 190 44.66 -25.17 -14.79
C GLY A 190 44.95 -24.08 -13.74
N ARG A 191 44.49 -22.85 -13.92
CA ARG A 191 44.73 -21.75 -12.97
C ARG A 191 43.64 -21.74 -11.88
N PRO A 192 44.01 -21.82 -10.59
CA PRO A 192 43.03 -21.81 -9.51
C PRO A 192 42.43 -20.41 -9.32
N THR A 193 41.11 -20.36 -9.20
CA THR A 193 40.33 -19.18 -8.79
C THR A 193 39.54 -19.56 -7.53
N PRO A 194 39.81 -18.92 -6.38
CA PRO A 194 39.05 -19.20 -5.16
C PRO A 194 37.64 -18.63 -5.29
N VAL A 195 36.62 -19.47 -5.06
CA VAL A 195 35.23 -19.02 -4.94
C VAL A 195 34.84 -19.10 -3.47
N VAL A 196 34.82 -17.96 -2.80
CA VAL A 196 34.22 -17.83 -1.47
C VAL A 196 32.72 -17.74 -1.65
N ARG A 197 31.98 -18.81 -1.37
CA ARG A 197 30.52 -18.75 -1.19
C ARG A 197 30.23 -18.71 0.31
N GLY A 198 30.07 -17.50 0.85
CA GLY A 198 29.71 -17.32 2.25
C GLY A 198 29.37 -15.88 2.63
N GLY A 199 28.16 -15.69 3.14
CA GLY A 199 27.78 -14.63 4.09
C GLY A 199 27.97 -13.19 3.64
N ASN A 200 27.10 -12.64 2.78
CA ASN A 200 27.13 -11.21 2.46
C ASN A 200 26.48 -10.40 3.60
N GLN A 201 27.17 -10.29 4.74
CA GLN A 201 26.81 -9.33 5.77
C GLN A 201 26.94 -7.92 5.19
N MET A 202 25.81 -7.27 4.93
CA MET A 202 25.76 -6.00 4.19
C MET A 202 25.45 -4.85 5.14
N LEU A 203 26.38 -3.89 5.25
CA LEU A 203 26.15 -2.61 5.90
C LEU A 203 25.40 -1.67 4.95
N PHE A 204 24.30 -1.10 5.41
CA PHE A 204 23.52 -0.10 4.68
C PHE A 204 23.10 1.03 5.60
N HIS A 205 22.83 2.21 5.02
CA HIS A 205 22.39 3.38 5.76
C HIS A 205 21.03 3.86 5.26
N LEU A 206 20.24 4.40 6.18
CA LEU A 206 18.98 5.07 5.88
C LEU A 206 19.09 6.50 6.36
N GLU A 207 18.82 7.45 5.47
CA GLU A 207 18.54 8.80 5.90
C GLU A 207 17.13 8.88 6.49
N THR A 208 17.03 9.49 7.67
CA THR A 208 15.79 9.60 8.42
C THR A 208 15.60 11.00 8.97
N PHE A 209 14.34 11.35 9.24
CA PHE A 209 14.07 12.46 10.15
C PHE A 209 14.31 11.99 11.58
N PRO A 210 15.05 12.76 12.40
CA PRO A 210 15.28 12.42 13.79
C PRO A 210 13.99 12.53 14.62
N VAL A 211 14.01 11.90 15.79
CA VAL A 211 12.99 12.05 16.83
C VAL A 211 12.79 13.54 17.16
N GLY A 212 11.56 13.94 17.44
CA GLY A 212 11.16 15.31 17.71
C GLY A 212 10.95 16.18 16.47
N THR A 213 11.18 15.67 15.26
CA THR A 213 10.79 16.38 14.04
C THR A 213 9.26 16.56 13.99
N VAL A 214 8.81 17.81 13.88
CA VAL A 214 7.40 18.17 13.76
C VAL A 214 7.07 18.40 12.29
N PHE A 215 5.90 17.93 11.87
CA PHE A 215 5.39 18.08 10.51
C PHE A 215 4.00 18.69 10.55
N SER A 216 3.67 19.56 9.58
CA SER A 216 2.28 19.98 9.31
C SER A 216 1.65 19.12 8.23
N THR A 217 0.36 18.81 8.38
CA THR A 217 -0.42 18.13 7.34
C THR A 217 -1.91 18.50 7.43
N TRP A 218 -2.67 18.05 6.43
CA TRP A 218 -4.13 18.20 6.39
C TRP A 218 -4.78 17.01 5.70
N LEU A 219 -6.02 16.73 6.07
CA LEU A 219 -6.87 15.67 5.53
C LEU A 219 -8.21 16.29 5.15
N ARG A 220 -8.80 15.88 4.03
CA ARG A 220 -10.06 16.46 3.57
C ARG A 220 -10.98 15.42 2.94
N LEU A 221 -12.20 15.30 3.44
CA LEU A 221 -13.27 14.55 2.78
C LEU A 221 -14.10 15.47 1.90
N ARG A 222 -14.12 15.20 0.60
CA ARG A 222 -14.89 15.96 -0.40
C ARG A 222 -16.33 15.45 -0.51
N ARG A 223 -17.29 16.25 -0.01
CA ARG A 223 -18.73 15.94 -0.04
C ARG A 223 -19.04 14.51 0.45
N PRO A 224 -18.56 14.12 1.65
CA PRO A 224 -18.75 12.76 2.11
C PRO A 224 -20.21 12.48 2.46
N SER A 225 -20.61 11.20 2.37
CA SER A 225 -21.84 10.73 3.00
C SER A 225 -21.68 10.71 4.54
N PRO A 226 -22.78 10.75 5.30
CA PRO A 226 -22.72 10.57 6.75
C PRO A 226 -21.97 9.28 7.17
N LEU A 227 -22.19 8.18 6.45
CA LEU A 227 -21.50 6.90 6.68
C LEU A 227 -19.97 7.02 6.49
N GLU A 228 -19.53 7.70 5.42
CA GLU A 228 -18.10 7.93 5.15
C GLU A 228 -17.44 8.80 6.24
N VAL A 229 -18.15 9.80 6.79
CA VAL A 229 -17.65 10.61 7.90
C VAL A 229 -17.55 9.79 9.18
N ALA A 230 -18.57 9.00 9.52
CA ALA A 230 -18.57 8.16 10.72
C ALA A 230 -17.42 7.14 10.68
N PHE A 231 -17.26 6.45 9.54
CA PHE A 231 -16.16 5.52 9.32
C PHE A 231 -14.78 6.19 9.42
N PHE A 232 -14.59 7.31 8.72
CA PHE A 232 -13.28 7.96 8.70
C PHE A 232 -12.91 8.56 10.06
N ARG A 233 -13.88 8.97 10.89
CA ARG A 233 -13.63 9.40 12.27
C ARG A 233 -12.99 8.27 13.08
N ASP A 234 -13.49 7.05 12.99
CA ASP A 234 -12.90 5.90 13.69
C ASP A 234 -11.49 5.57 13.17
N VAL A 235 -11.27 5.70 11.85
CA VAL A 235 -9.92 5.59 11.27
C VAL A 235 -8.98 6.64 11.86
N LEU A 236 -9.41 7.89 11.98
CA LEU A 236 -8.59 8.94 12.58
C LEU A 236 -8.34 8.72 14.07
N THR A 237 -9.34 8.23 14.81
CA THR A 237 -9.19 7.84 16.22
C THR A 237 -8.11 6.77 16.36
N GLY A 238 -8.20 5.68 15.58
CA GLY A 238 -7.19 4.62 15.63
C GLY A 238 -5.79 5.11 15.23
N PHE A 239 -5.69 5.99 14.23
CA PHE A 239 -4.42 6.59 13.82
C PHE A 239 -3.84 7.53 14.89
N THR A 240 -4.70 8.19 15.67
CA THR A 240 -4.26 9.06 16.76
C THR A 240 -3.70 8.26 17.94
N VAL A 241 -4.24 7.05 18.17
CA VAL A 241 -3.78 6.14 19.24
C VAL A 241 -2.45 5.47 18.90
N ASP A 242 -2.26 4.96 17.67
CA ASP A 242 -1.02 4.33 17.21
C ASP A 242 -0.55 4.91 15.86
N GLY A 243 -0.11 6.16 15.90
CA GLY A 243 0.36 6.89 14.73
C GLY A 243 1.64 6.29 14.15
N ARG A 244 1.55 5.74 12.92
CA ARG A 244 2.72 5.24 12.17
C ARG A 244 2.84 5.90 10.81
N LEU A 245 4.03 6.41 10.50
CA LEU A 245 4.35 7.10 9.26
C LEU A 245 5.65 6.54 8.66
N GLY A 246 5.75 6.51 7.32
CA GLY A 246 6.96 6.06 6.64
C GLY A 246 7.12 4.55 6.54
N GLY A 247 8.35 4.13 6.24
CA GLY A 247 8.80 2.74 6.13
C GLY A 247 9.50 2.25 7.39
N ARG A 248 9.94 0.99 7.36
CA ARG A 248 10.74 0.35 8.43
C ARG A 248 10.06 0.32 9.82
N VAL A 249 8.72 0.39 9.85
CA VAL A 249 7.94 0.36 11.10
C VAL A 249 8.23 -0.89 11.95
N GLY A 250 8.42 -2.05 11.31
CA GLY A 250 8.72 -3.31 12.00
C GLY A 250 10.08 -3.37 12.72
N ILE A 251 10.94 -2.36 12.57
CA ILE A 251 12.22 -2.23 13.28
C ILE A 251 12.30 -0.95 14.11
N GLY A 252 11.14 -0.40 14.52
CA GLY A 252 11.07 0.71 15.47
C GLY A 252 10.95 2.12 14.88
N HIS A 253 10.87 2.25 13.55
CA HIS A 253 10.67 3.56 12.91
C HIS A 253 9.20 3.97 12.84
N GLY A 254 8.98 5.25 12.58
CA GLY A 254 7.70 5.74 12.07
C GLY A 254 6.68 6.14 13.12
N MET A 255 6.94 5.96 14.42
CA MET A 255 6.05 6.42 15.49
C MET A 255 5.87 7.94 15.42
N VAL A 256 4.62 8.39 15.44
CA VAL A 256 4.26 9.80 15.49
C VAL A 256 3.19 10.05 16.56
N MET A 257 3.36 11.14 17.31
CA MET A 257 2.27 11.74 18.08
C MET A 257 1.41 12.57 17.12
N VAL A 258 0.10 12.39 17.15
CA VAL A 258 -0.83 12.98 16.20
C VAL A 258 -1.67 14.04 16.89
N ASP A 259 -1.64 15.27 16.38
CA ASP A 259 -2.56 16.33 16.77
C ASP A 259 -3.26 16.84 15.50
N LEU A 260 -4.48 16.36 15.24
CA LEU A 260 -5.27 16.75 14.09
C LEU A 260 -6.65 17.21 14.55
N GLN A 261 -6.94 18.49 14.29
CA GLN A 261 -8.20 19.09 14.69
C GLN A 261 -9.11 19.31 13.49
N PRO A 262 -10.42 19.03 13.60
CA PRO A 262 -11.36 19.35 12.56
C PRO A 262 -11.55 20.86 12.47
N TYR A 263 -11.65 21.40 11.24
CA TYR A 263 -11.93 22.82 11.02
C TYR A 263 -13.29 23.26 11.57
N ALA A 264 -14.23 22.33 11.71
CA ALA A 264 -15.51 22.57 12.35
C ALA A 264 -16.03 21.30 13.02
N ALA A 265 -16.82 21.48 14.08
CA ALA A 265 -17.49 20.38 14.76
C ALA A 265 -18.33 19.55 13.76
N LEU A 266 -18.15 18.24 13.82
CA LEU A 266 -18.86 17.27 13.01
C LEU A 266 -19.81 16.50 13.93
N THR A 267 -21.10 16.72 13.76
CA THR A 267 -22.13 15.90 14.39
C THR A 267 -22.62 14.90 13.37
N VAL A 268 -22.18 13.65 13.51
CA VAL A 268 -22.70 12.51 12.75
C VAL A 268 -23.06 11.44 13.76
N ASP A 269 -24.34 11.07 13.75
CA ASP A 269 -24.96 10.09 14.63
C ASP A 269 -25.38 8.88 13.80
N ILE A 270 -24.38 8.18 13.27
CA ILE A 270 -24.53 6.93 12.53
C ILE A 270 -23.48 5.98 13.06
N ASP A 271 -23.91 4.78 13.45
CA ASP A 271 -23.01 3.66 13.68
C ASP A 271 -22.72 2.97 12.34
N TRP A 272 -21.54 3.26 11.79
CA TRP A 272 -21.13 2.65 10.54
C TRP A 272 -20.87 1.15 10.67
N ARG A 273 -20.55 0.66 11.88
CA ARG A 273 -20.27 -0.77 12.14
C ARG A 273 -21.56 -1.56 12.11
N GLU A 274 -22.59 -1.08 12.79
CA GLU A 274 -23.95 -1.64 12.71
C GLU A 274 -24.43 -1.65 11.26
N PHE A 275 -24.28 -0.53 10.54
CA PHE A 275 -24.66 -0.45 9.13
C PHE A 275 -23.99 -1.52 8.26
N VAL A 276 -22.67 -1.71 8.36
CA VAL A 276 -21.97 -2.71 7.53
C VAL A 276 -22.23 -4.15 7.99
N ALA A 277 -22.57 -4.36 9.26
CA ALA A 277 -22.98 -5.66 9.78
C ALA A 277 -24.35 -6.07 9.23
N ASP A 278 -25.32 -5.15 9.22
CA ASP A 278 -26.66 -5.37 8.66
C ASP A 278 -26.63 -5.63 7.15
N HIS A 279 -25.65 -5.05 6.45
CA HIS A 279 -25.46 -5.22 5.00
C HIS A 279 -24.33 -6.20 4.66
N ARG A 280 -23.93 -7.07 5.60
CA ARG A 280 -22.79 -7.97 5.44
C ARG A 280 -22.89 -8.82 4.17
N ASP A 281 -24.03 -9.47 3.95
CA ASP A 281 -24.20 -10.39 2.84
C ASP A 281 -24.20 -9.65 1.49
N ASP A 282 -24.87 -8.49 1.42
CA ASP A 282 -24.82 -7.57 0.27
C ASP A 282 -23.37 -7.16 -0.07
N ILE A 283 -22.58 -6.84 0.96
CA ILE A 283 -21.17 -6.47 0.82
C ILE A 283 -20.37 -7.65 0.26
N LEU A 284 -20.53 -8.84 0.83
CA LEU A 284 -19.82 -10.05 0.38
C LEU A 284 -20.19 -10.44 -1.05
N ASP A 285 -21.47 -10.35 -1.42
CA ASP A 285 -21.91 -10.62 -2.79
C ASP A 285 -21.34 -9.62 -3.78
N CYS A 286 -21.23 -8.33 -3.41
CA CYS A 286 -20.54 -7.33 -4.22
C CYS A 286 -19.06 -7.72 -4.47
N TRP A 287 -18.38 -8.31 -3.50
CA TRP A 287 -16.99 -8.76 -3.64
C TRP A 287 -16.83 -10.03 -4.48
N ARG A 288 -17.79 -10.96 -4.43
CA ARG A 288 -17.78 -12.16 -5.27
C ARG A 288 -17.88 -11.80 -6.75
N VAL A 289 -18.67 -10.79 -7.09
CA VAL A 289 -18.75 -10.28 -8.47
C VAL A 289 -17.43 -9.62 -8.93
N TRP A 290 -16.62 -9.10 -8.00
CA TRP A 290 -15.28 -8.59 -8.31
C TRP A 290 -14.33 -9.71 -8.76
N HIS A 291 -14.51 -10.93 -8.25
CA HIS A 291 -13.72 -12.11 -8.60
C HIS A 291 -13.99 -12.64 -10.01
N ASP A 292 -15.27 -12.85 -10.35
CA ASP A 292 -15.69 -13.54 -11.59
C ASP A 292 -15.30 -12.79 -12.88
N ARG A 293 -14.77 -11.58 -12.78
CA ARG A 293 -14.38 -10.73 -13.91
C ARG A 293 -12.88 -10.54 -14.09
N GLU A 294 -12.07 -10.82 -13.07
CA GLU A 294 -10.61 -10.79 -13.20
C GLU A 294 -10.04 -12.13 -13.65
N HIS A 295 -10.72 -13.22 -13.30
CA HIS A 295 -10.44 -14.54 -13.84
C HIS A 295 -11.60 -14.91 -14.74
N GLY A 296 -11.38 -14.92 -16.06
CA GLY A 296 -12.28 -15.61 -16.98
C GLY A 296 -12.37 -17.07 -16.54
N GLY A 297 -13.42 -17.40 -15.81
CA GLY A 297 -13.68 -18.73 -15.32
C GLY A 297 -14.20 -19.61 -16.44
N ASP A 298 -13.35 -20.53 -16.86
CA ASP A 298 -13.70 -21.82 -17.42
C ASP A 298 -14.65 -22.55 -16.45
N ALA A 299 -15.93 -22.16 -16.47
CA ALA A 299 -17.03 -22.96 -15.96
C ALA A 299 -17.61 -23.70 -17.16
N GLY A 300 -16.88 -24.74 -17.60
CA GLY A 300 -17.41 -25.69 -18.57
C GLY A 300 -18.73 -26.27 -18.05
N PRO A 301 -19.80 -26.32 -18.88
CA PRO A 301 -21.05 -26.92 -18.46
C PRO A 301 -20.82 -28.41 -18.20
N GLY A 302 -21.31 -28.87 -17.06
CA GLY A 302 -21.27 -30.26 -16.64
C GLY A 302 -21.74 -31.20 -17.75
N LEU A 303 -20.96 -32.26 -17.93
CA LEU A 303 -21.33 -33.47 -18.66
C LEU A 303 -22.77 -33.90 -18.35
N PRO A 304 -23.61 -34.17 -19.37
CA PRO A 304 -24.55 -35.26 -19.29
C PRO A 304 -23.91 -36.49 -19.90
N GLY A 305 -23.66 -37.49 -19.07
CA GLY A 305 -23.31 -38.82 -19.53
C GLY A 305 -24.45 -39.44 -20.33
N ARG A 306 -24.11 -40.02 -21.49
CA ARG A 306 -24.57 -41.34 -21.98
C ARG A 306 -23.94 -41.58 -23.35
N GLY A 307 -22.77 -42.21 -23.33
CA GLY A 307 -22.28 -42.95 -24.48
C GLY A 307 -23.01 -44.28 -24.52
N ASP A 308 -23.81 -44.47 -25.56
CA ASP A 308 -24.13 -45.79 -26.10
C ASP A 308 -24.59 -45.61 -27.55
N ARG A 309 -23.69 -45.90 -28.49
CA ARG A 309 -23.95 -46.66 -29.72
C ARG A 309 -22.69 -46.73 -30.58
N ALA A 310 -22.24 -47.97 -30.74
CA ALA A 310 -21.31 -48.41 -31.76
C ALA A 310 -21.89 -48.24 -33.18
N GLY A 311 -21.00 -48.08 -34.17
CA GLY A 311 -21.27 -48.51 -35.54
C GLY A 311 -20.75 -47.62 -36.67
N GLY A 312 -19.76 -48.13 -37.42
CA GLY A 312 -19.53 -47.85 -38.85
C GLY A 312 -18.72 -46.60 -39.19
N ALA A 313 -17.44 -46.65 -39.56
CA ALA A 313 -16.83 -47.18 -40.80
C ALA A 313 -16.86 -46.18 -42.00
N VAL A 314 -15.63 -45.87 -42.47
CA VAL A 314 -15.20 -45.46 -43.84
C VAL A 314 -15.53 -44.02 -44.29
N GLY A 315 -14.50 -43.16 -44.43
CA GLY A 315 -13.89 -42.74 -45.72
C GLY A 315 -14.23 -41.24 -45.92
N ASP A 316 -13.43 -40.29 -46.42
CA ASP A 316 -12.23 -40.24 -47.23
C ASP A 316 -11.56 -38.86 -47.00
N ARG A 317 -10.25 -38.78 -47.20
CA ARG A 317 -9.47 -37.53 -47.41
C ARG A 317 -9.52 -37.17 -48.92
N PRO A 318 -9.24 -35.94 -49.43
CA PRO A 318 -8.00 -35.16 -49.19
C PRO A 318 -8.14 -33.61 -49.15
N ARG A 319 -7.19 -32.89 -48.51
CA ARG A 319 -6.14 -31.95 -49.07
C ARG A 319 -6.67 -30.99 -50.16
N TRP A 320 -6.43 -29.68 -50.16
CA TRP A 320 -5.19 -28.91 -50.41
C TRP A 320 -5.43 -27.45 -49.93
N ALA A 321 -4.58 -26.80 -49.13
CA ALA A 321 -3.40 -26.00 -49.50
C ALA A 321 -3.65 -24.73 -50.37
N ALA A 322 -3.44 -23.58 -49.72
CA ALA A 322 -2.75 -22.34 -50.15
C ALA A 322 -3.17 -21.55 -51.41
N GLY A 323 -3.44 -20.25 -51.17
CA GLY A 323 -2.72 -19.14 -51.79
C GLY A 323 -3.29 -18.52 -53.07
N VAL A 324 -3.86 -17.32 -52.94
CA VAL A 324 -3.39 -16.05 -53.55
C VAL A 324 -3.75 -14.92 -52.58
#